data_AF-A0A4Y8I754-F1
#
_entry.id   AF-A0A4Y8I754-F1
#
_cell.length_a   1.000
_cell.length_b   1.000
_cell.length_c   1.000
_cell.angle_alpha   90.00
_cell.angle_beta   90.00
_cell.angle_gamma   90.00
#
_symmetry.space_group_name_H-M   'P 1'
#
loop_
_entity.id
_entity.type
_entity.pdbx_description
1 polymer ?
#
loop_
_entity_poly.entity_id
_entity_poly.type
_entity_poly.pdbx_seq_one_letter_code
_entity_poly.pdbx_strand_id
1 'polypeptide(L)' 'PPVVEVHLSDISSREKFRKISVIEPVAAKQFSGEGIGSYLKAIDFLLSL' A
#
# COMPACT_ATOMS: atom_id res chain seq x y z
N PRO A 1 7.41 -0.92 -15.21
CA PRO A 1 5.95 -1.13 -15.03
C PRO A 1 5.50 -0.43 -13.74
N PRO A 2 4.23 -0.02 -13.60
CA PRO A 2 3.73 0.52 -12.34
C PRO A 2 3.78 -0.54 -11.23
N VAL A 3 4.15 -0.12 -10.01
CA VAL A 3 4.20 -0.97 -8.81
C VAL A 3 3.32 -0.33 -7.75
N VAL A 4 2.53 -1.14 -7.03
CA VAL A 4 1.68 -0.69 -5.91
C VAL A 4 2.10 -1.43 -4.65
N GLU A 5 2.33 -0.69 -3.56
CA GLU A 5 2.63 -1.25 -2.24
C GLU A 5 1.33 -1.54 -1.47
N VAL A 6 1.26 -2.72 -0.83
CA VAL A 6 0.05 -3.15 -0.11
C VAL A 6 0.41 -3.65 1.28
N HIS A 7 -0.30 -3.14 2.28
CA HIS A 7 -0.22 -3.62 3.67
C HIS A 7 -1.61 -4.04 4.16
N LEU A 8 -1.70 -5.22 4.79
CA LEU A 8 -2.96 -5.67 5.39
C LEU A 8 -3.41 -4.75 6.53
N SER A 9 -2.49 -4.36 7.40
CA SER A 9 -2.73 -3.47 8.54
C SER A 9 -2.40 -2.03 8.21
N ASP A 10 -3.01 -1.09 8.92
CA ASP A 10 -2.62 0.32 8.86
C ASP A 10 -1.26 0.50 9.53
N ILE A 11 -0.22 0.71 8.72
CA ILE A 11 1.15 0.87 9.20
C ILE A 11 1.35 2.20 9.95
N SER A 12 0.49 3.20 9.70
CA SER A 12 0.55 4.52 10.35
C SER A 12 0.06 4.48 11.81
N SER A 13 -0.82 3.53 12.13
CA SER A 13 -1.36 3.28 13.48
C SER A 13 -0.54 2.29 14.31
N ARG A 14 0.67 1.94 13.85
CA ARG A 14 1.53 0.92 14.45
C ARG A 14 2.84 1.48 15.02
N GLU A 15 3.74 0.58 15.43
CA GLU A 15 5.07 0.90 15.97
C GLU A 15 5.80 1.91 15.08
N LYS A 16 6.56 2.84 15.67
CA LYS A 16 7.20 3.97 14.94
C LYS A 16 8.01 3.53 13.71
N PHE A 17 8.71 2.40 13.81
CA PHE A 17 9.54 1.91 12.70
C PHE A 17 8.72 1.41 11.49
N ARG A 18 7.44 1.04 11.68
CA ARG A 18 6.56 0.59 10.58
C ARG A 18 5.97 1.73 9.78
N LYS A 19 5.98 2.94 10.33
CA LYS A 19 5.52 4.16 9.64
C LYS A 19 6.50 4.61 8.55
N ILE A 20 7.68 4.01 8.51
CA ILE A 20 8.72 4.30 7.53
C ILE A 20 8.60 3.28 6.40
N SER A 21 7.96 3.66 5.28
CA SER A 21 8.00 2.85 4.06
C SER A 21 9.19 3.27 3.20
N VAL A 22 10.07 2.30 2.91
CA VAL A 22 11.17 2.46 1.95
C VAL A 22 10.74 2.12 0.51
N ILE A 23 9.53 1.57 0.36
CA ILE A 23 8.95 1.19 -0.93
C ILE A 23 8.08 2.32 -1.48
N GLU A 24 7.39 3.06 -0.61
CA GLU A 24 6.53 4.20 -0.97
C GLU A 24 7.19 5.19 -1.95
N PRO A 25 8.48 5.58 -1.80
CA PRO A 25 9.11 6.54 -2.72
C PRO A 25 9.21 6.07 -4.18
N VAL A 26 9.11 4.77 -4.43
CA VAL A 26 9.19 4.17 -5.78
C VAL A 26 7.88 3.50 -6.22
N ALA A 27 6.88 3.43 -5.35
CA ALA A 27 5.57 2.89 -5.67
C ALA A 27 4.70 3.97 -6.32
N ALA A 28 3.90 3.59 -7.33
CA ALA A 28 2.89 4.46 -7.93
C ALA A 28 1.75 4.80 -6.95
N LYS A 29 1.47 3.88 -6.02
CA LYS A 29 0.48 4.04 -4.95
C LYS A 29 0.78 3.10 -3.78
N GLN A 30 0.30 3.43 -2.60
CA GLN A 30 0.27 2.55 -1.42
C GLN A 30 -1.17 2.44 -0.89
N PHE A 31 -1.59 1.23 -0.53
CA PHE A 31 -2.84 0.95 0.19
C PHE A 31 -2.54 0.19 1.49
N SER A 32 -3.11 0.64 2.61
CA SER A 32 -2.88 0.03 3.92
C SER A 32 -4.12 0.08 4.82
N GLY A 33 -4.34 -0.96 5.63
CA GLY A 33 -5.34 -0.93 6.71
C GLY A 33 -6.72 -1.49 6.37
N GLU A 34 -6.91 -2.00 5.16
CA GLU A 34 -8.19 -2.57 4.72
C GLU A 34 -8.16 -4.10 4.67
N GLY A 35 -7.18 -4.72 5.33
CA GLY A 35 -6.95 -6.16 5.24
C GLY A 35 -6.79 -6.59 3.79
N ILE A 36 -7.55 -7.60 3.38
CA ILE A 36 -7.57 -8.12 2.00
C ILE A 36 -8.07 -7.05 1.01
N GLY A 37 -8.94 -6.13 1.43
CA GLY A 37 -9.47 -5.06 0.59
C GLY A 37 -8.37 -4.17 -0.02
N SER A 38 -7.23 -4.03 0.67
CA SER A 38 -6.07 -3.28 0.17
C SER A 38 -5.53 -3.86 -1.14
N TYR A 39 -5.62 -5.18 -1.33
CA TYR A 39 -5.22 -5.83 -2.59
C TYR A 39 -6.20 -5.57 -3.72
N LEU A 40 -7.51 -5.64 -3.44
CA LEU A 40 -8.53 -5.37 -4.45
C LEU A 40 -8.41 -3.94 -4.98
N LYS A 41 -8.26 -2.96 -4.09
CA LYS A 41 -8.01 -1.56 -4.48
C LYS A 41 -6.73 -1.36 -5.28
N ALA A 42 -5.67 -2.09 -4.94
CA ALA A 42 -4.42 -2.04 -5.70
C ALA A 42 -4.60 -2.56 -7.13
N ILE A 43 -5.35 -3.65 -7.31
CA ILE A 43 -5.67 -4.22 -8.63
C ILE A 43 -6.54 -3.25 -9.42
N ASP A 44 -7.62 -2.72 -8.83
CA ASP A 44 -8.50 -1.75 -9.48
C ASP A 44 -7.73 -0.49 -9.92
N PHE A 45 -6.82 0.01 -9.07
CA PHE A 45 -5.94 1.12 -9.42
C PHE A 45 -5.06 0.79 -10.62
N LEU A 46 -4.38 -0.36 -10.62
CA LEU A 46 -3.52 -0.79 -11.72
C LEU A 46 -4.28 -0.97 -13.03
N LEU A 47 -5.51 -1.46 -12.99
CA LEU A 47 -6.38 -1.60 -14.17
C LEU A 47 -6.86 -0.25 -14.72
N SER A 48 -6.80 0.81 -13.91
CA SER A 48 -7.22 2.17 -14.28
C SER A 48 -6.08 3.10 -14.74
N LEU A 49 -4.83 2.64 -14.65
CA LEU A 49 -3.64 3.34 -15.13
C LEU A 49 -3.52 3.26 -16.66
#